data_AF-A0A975VNT1-F1
#
_entry.id   AF-A0A975VNT1-F1
#
_cell.length_a   1.000
_cell.length_b   1.000
_cell.length_c   1.000
_cell.angle_alpha   90.00
_cell.angle_beta   90.00
_cell.angle_gamma   90.00
#
_symmetry.space_group_name_H-M   'P 1'
#
loop_
_entity.id
_entity.type
_entity.pdbx_description
1 polymer ?
#
loop_
_entity_poly.entity_id
_entity_poly.type
_entity_poly.pdbx_seq_one_letter_code
_entity_poly.pdbx_strand_id
1 'polypeptide(L)'
;MRGNRDHPGYHDIDAIKRDVANGGFTAKPVVETVTARSRAPSARTAAMAYCQGSPWRAEIEAKGSPGLGEVTAAAARAIEKQFGSGAVDGKIQAHVVTVSR
;
A
#
# COMPACT_ATOMS: atom_id res chain seq x y z
N MET A 1 -8.55 -11.51 -21.50
CA MET A 1 -9.08 -11.12 -20.18
C MET A 1 -8.20 -10.00 -19.63
N ARG A 2 -8.73 -8.78 -19.49
CA ARG A 2 -8.01 -7.66 -18.89
C ARG A 2 -8.05 -7.87 -17.37
N GLY A 3 -6.91 -8.21 -16.76
CA GLY A 3 -6.81 -8.36 -15.31
C GLY A 3 -7.24 -7.07 -14.62
N ASN A 4 -8.21 -7.19 -13.72
CA ASN A 4 -8.72 -6.11 -12.89
C ASN A 4 -7.54 -5.40 -12.19
N ARG A 5 -7.30 -4.13 -12.53
CA ARG A 5 -6.13 -3.34 -12.09
C ARG A 5 -6.42 -2.48 -10.87
N ASP A 6 -7.54 -2.73 -10.21
CA ASP A 6 -8.11 -1.80 -9.26
C ASP A 6 -8.34 -2.52 -7.94
N HIS A 7 -7.29 -2.68 -7.13
CA HIS A 7 -7.50 -2.60 -5.69
C HIS A 7 -7.33 -1.12 -5.34
N PRO A 8 -8.38 -0.28 -5.45
CA PRO A 8 -8.28 1.07 -4.93
C PRO A 8 -7.93 0.93 -3.44
N GLY A 9 -6.85 1.59 -3.02
CA GLY A 9 -6.52 1.65 -1.60
C GLY A 9 -7.70 2.28 -0.85
N TYR A 10 -7.94 1.88 0.39
CA TYR A 10 -8.96 2.51 1.24
C TYR A 10 -8.43 3.88 1.71
N HIS A 11 -8.64 4.91 0.91
CA HIS A 11 -8.04 6.25 1.12
C HIS A 11 -9.03 7.40 0.96
N ASP A 12 -10.22 7.17 0.40
CA ASP A 12 -11.25 8.20 0.27
C ASP A 12 -11.78 8.58 1.65
N ILE A 13 -11.43 9.80 2.11
CA ILE A 13 -11.85 10.32 3.42
C ILE A 13 -13.36 10.33 3.58
N ASP A 14 -14.12 10.64 2.52
CA ASP A 14 -15.57 10.71 2.63
C ASP A 14 -16.18 9.31 2.67
N ALA A 15 -15.58 8.33 1.98
CA ALA A 15 -15.94 6.92 2.19
C ALA A 15 -15.64 6.48 3.62
N ILE A 16 -14.46 6.80 4.15
CA ILE A 16 -14.08 6.45 5.53
C ILE A 16 -15.06 7.07 6.55
N LYS A 17 -15.43 8.34 6.40
CA LYS A 17 -16.40 8.99 7.28
C LYS A 17 -17.78 8.33 7.22
N ARG A 18 -18.25 7.96 6.03
CA ARG A 18 -19.53 7.23 5.88
C ARG A 18 -19.48 5.88 6.57
N ASP A 19 -18.39 5.13 6.40
CA ASP A 19 -18.24 3.81 7.03
C ASP A 19 -18.17 3.92 8.56
N VAL A 20 -17.50 4.95 9.09
CA VAL A 20 -17.50 5.24 10.54
C VAL A 20 -18.92 5.53 11.05
N ALA A 21 -19.70 6.34 10.34
CA ALA A 21 -21.09 6.61 10.72
C ALA A 21 -21.97 5.34 10.65
N ASN A 22 -21.80 4.53 9.60
CA ASN A 22 -22.47 3.24 9.44
C ASN A 22 -22.09 2.23 10.54
N GLY A 23 -20.89 2.38 11.12
CA GLY A 23 -20.45 1.63 12.30
C GLY A 23 -21.11 2.04 13.61
N GLY A 24 -22.01 3.03 13.60
CA GLY A 24 -22.77 3.48 14.77
C GLY A 24 -22.12 4.60 15.58
N PHE A 25 -21.02 5.17 15.11
CA PHE A 25 -20.43 6.35 15.73
C PHE A 25 -21.21 7.61 15.35
N THR A 26 -21.75 8.30 16.35
CA THR A 26 -22.58 9.50 16.16
C THR A 26 -21.78 10.80 16.25
N ALA A 27 -20.63 10.77 16.93
CA ALA A 27 -19.71 11.90 16.99
C ALA A 27 -19.04 12.13 15.62
N LYS A 28 -18.73 13.40 15.33
CA LYS A 28 -18.02 13.76 14.11
C LYS A 28 -16.58 13.23 14.16
N PRO A 29 -16.12 12.42 13.18
CA PRO A 29 -14.75 11.95 13.14
C PRO A 29 -13.77 13.09 12.88
N VAL A 30 -12.64 13.08 13.58
CA VAL A 30 -11.45 13.89 13.28
C VAL A 30 -10.57 13.10 12.33
N VAL A 31 -10.13 13.75 11.26
CA VAL A 31 -9.27 13.14 10.23
C VAL A 31 -8.00 13.95 10.12
N GLU A 32 -6.87 13.29 10.30
CA GLU A 32 -5.54 13.87 10.16
C GLU A 32 -4.78 13.15 9.05
N THR A 33 -4.21 13.91 8.10
CA THR A 33 -3.30 13.34 7.09
C THR A 33 -1.86 13.46 7.60
N VAL A 34 -1.28 12.33 7.96
CA VAL A 34 0.10 12.24 8.44
C VAL A 34 1.01 11.88 7.29
N THR A 35 1.99 12.73 6.98
CA THR A 35 3.02 12.46 5.97
C THR A 35 4.27 11.90 6.62
N ALA A 36 4.91 10.92 5.97
CA ALA A 36 6.19 10.36 6.38
C ALA A 36 7.09 10.05 5.17
N ARG A 37 8.32 9.60 5.45
CA ARG A 37 9.24 9.08 4.43
C ARG A 37 9.44 7.58 4.68
N SER A 38 9.17 6.77 3.66
CA SER A 38 9.47 5.35 3.66
C SER A 38 10.87 5.15 3.09
N ARG A 39 11.74 4.46 3.84
CA ARG A 39 13.13 4.23 3.46
C ARG A 39 13.44 2.75 3.44
N ALA A 40 14.12 2.31 2.38
CA ALA A 40 14.62 0.95 2.25
C ALA A 40 16.11 0.98 1.88
N PRO A 41 16.95 0.11 2.48
CA PRO A 41 18.38 0.09 2.20
C PRO A 41 18.73 -0.36 0.77
N SER A 42 17.76 -0.93 0.04
CA SER A 42 17.92 -1.34 -1.36
C SER A 42 16.57 -1.46 -2.08
N ALA A 43 16.61 -1.45 -3.42
CA ALA A 43 15.44 -1.73 -4.26
C ALA A 43 14.83 -3.12 -3.98
N ARG A 44 15.66 -4.12 -3.65
CA ARG A 44 15.19 -5.46 -3.29
C ARG A 44 14.39 -5.47 -2.00
N THR A 45 14.83 -4.73 -0.98
CA THR A 45 14.10 -4.62 0.28
C THR A 45 12.74 -3.96 0.08
N ALA A 46 12.68 -2.88 -0.72
CA ALA A 46 11.42 -2.23 -1.07
C ALA A 46 10.48 -3.18 -1.84
N ALA A 47 11.00 -3.90 -2.83
CA ALA A 47 10.22 -4.87 -3.60
C ALA A 47 9.66 -6.01 -2.74
N MET A 48 10.45 -6.52 -1.78
CA MET A 48 9.97 -7.52 -0.83
C MET A 48 8.83 -6.98 0.03
N ALA A 49 8.93 -5.74 0.53
CA ALA A 49 7.87 -5.14 1.33
C ALA A 49 6.55 -5.04 0.56
N TYR A 50 6.58 -4.65 -0.72
CA TYR A 50 5.38 -4.53 -1.55
C TYR A 50 4.83 -5.88 -2.01
N CYS A 51 5.67 -6.76 -2.56
CA CYS A 51 5.19 -8.02 -3.16
C CYS A 51 4.91 -9.09 -2.12
N GLN A 52 5.67 -9.09 -1.02
CA GLN A 52 5.55 -10.10 0.02
C GLN A 52 4.82 -9.56 1.25
N GLY A 53 4.39 -8.30 1.29
CA GLY A 53 3.43 -7.86 2.31
C GLY A 53 2.03 -8.44 2.04
N SER A 54 1.26 -8.74 3.08
CA SER A 54 -0.20 -8.91 2.92
C SER A 54 -0.83 -7.54 2.66
N PRO A 55 -1.87 -7.41 1.81
CA PRO A 55 -2.61 -8.45 1.09
C PRO A 55 -1.99 -8.89 -0.26
N TRP A 56 -1.02 -8.15 -0.80
CA TRP A 56 -0.45 -8.40 -2.14
C TRP A 56 0.18 -9.77 -2.33
N ARG A 57 0.82 -10.32 -1.29
CA ARG A 57 1.39 -11.68 -1.34
C ARG A 57 0.33 -12.70 -1.76
N ALA A 58 -0.82 -12.70 -1.10
CA ALA A 58 -1.89 -13.66 -1.36
C ALA A 58 -2.42 -13.55 -2.79
N GLU A 59 -2.59 -12.32 -3.29
CA GLU A 59 -3.01 -12.06 -4.67
C GLU A 59 -1.98 -12.54 -5.70
N ILE A 60 -0.68 -12.36 -5.43
CA ILE A 60 0.39 -12.83 -6.30
C ILE A 60 0.45 -14.36 -6.33
N GLU A 61 0.37 -14.99 -5.16
CA GLU A 61 0.38 -16.45 -5.04
C GLU A 61 -0.86 -17.08 -5.71
N ALA A 62 -2.04 -16.48 -5.55
CA ALA A 62 -3.28 -16.94 -6.18
C ALA A 62 -3.22 -16.89 -7.72
N LYS A 63 -2.44 -15.98 -8.30
CA LYS A 63 -2.21 -15.92 -9.76
C LYS A 63 -1.30 -17.04 -10.27
N GLY A 64 -0.48 -17.64 -9.40
CA GLY A 64 0.37 -18.80 -9.69
C GLY A 64 1.60 -18.55 -10.57
N SER A 65 1.50 -17.77 -11.65
CA SER A 65 2.61 -17.46 -12.55
C SER A 65 2.54 -16.03 -13.11
N PRO A 66 3.65 -15.26 -13.12
CA PRO A 66 4.94 -15.58 -12.50
C PRO A 66 4.84 -15.70 -10.98
N GLY A 67 5.67 -16.56 -10.38
CA GLY A 67 5.62 -16.83 -8.94
C GLY A 67 6.10 -15.64 -8.09
N LEU A 68 5.86 -15.68 -6.78
CA LEU A 68 6.16 -14.59 -5.84
C LEU A 68 7.61 -14.08 -5.95
N GLY A 69 8.58 -14.98 -6.11
CA GLY A 69 10.00 -14.63 -6.25
C GLY A 69 10.30 -13.86 -7.55
N GLU A 70 9.70 -14.29 -8.66
CA GLU A 70 9.86 -13.63 -9.97
C GLU A 70 9.20 -12.26 -9.99
N VAL A 71 8.01 -12.13 -9.42
CA VAL A 71 7.32 -10.83 -9.26
C VAL A 71 8.16 -9.90 -8.40
N THR A 72 8.69 -10.38 -7.28
CA THR A 72 9.57 -9.60 -6.41
C THR A 72 10.84 -9.14 -7.17
N ALA A 73 11.44 -10.02 -7.97
CA ALA A 73 12.63 -9.69 -8.76
C ALA A 73 12.32 -8.66 -9.87
N ALA A 74 11.17 -8.78 -10.54
CA ALA A 74 10.72 -7.81 -11.52
C ALA A 74 10.46 -6.44 -10.88
N ALA A 75 9.81 -6.40 -9.72
CA ALA A 75 9.58 -5.18 -8.95
C ALA A 75 10.90 -4.53 -8.51
N ALA A 76 11.87 -5.32 -8.03
CA ALA A 76 13.19 -4.80 -7.64
C ALA A 76 13.90 -4.13 -8.82
N ARG A 77 13.91 -4.77 -10.01
CA ARG A 77 14.49 -4.17 -11.22
C ARG A 77 13.79 -2.88 -11.64
N ALA A 78 12.45 -2.83 -11.51
CA ALA A 78 11.69 -1.63 -11.83
C ALA A 78 12.01 -0.47 -10.87
N ILE A 79 12.09 -0.76 -9.57
CA ILE A 79 12.46 0.22 -8.53
C ILE A 79 13.90 0.71 -8.77
N GLU A 80 14.84 -0.20 -9.01
CA GLU A 80 16.24 0.16 -9.29
C GLU A 80 16.38 1.02 -10.56
N LYS A 81 15.65 0.69 -11.63
CA LYS A 81 15.64 1.49 -12.86
C LYS A 81 15.14 2.92 -12.60
N GLN A 82 14.20 3.09 -11.67
CA GLN A 82 13.58 4.37 -11.38
C GLN A 82 14.36 5.21 -10.36
N PHE A 83 14.98 4.58 -9.36
CA PHE A 83 15.56 5.25 -8.20
C PHE A 83 17.07 5.01 -8.03
N GLY A 84 17.68 4.18 -8.87
CA GLY A 84 19.08 3.78 -8.79
C GLY A 84 19.31 2.54 -7.91
N SER A 85 20.56 2.08 -7.87
CA SER A 85 20.99 0.86 -7.15
C SER A 85 21.20 1.05 -5.64
N GLY A 86 21.08 2.28 -5.14
CA GLY A 86 21.28 2.62 -3.73
C GLY A 86 20.04 2.46 -2.86
N ALA A 87 20.06 3.15 -1.71
CA ALA A 87 18.89 3.24 -0.84
C ALA A 87 17.73 3.92 -1.55
N VAL A 88 16.52 3.41 -1.31
CA VAL A 88 15.28 3.95 -1.88
C VAL A 88 14.56 4.76 -0.81
N ASP A 89 14.15 5.97 -1.17
CA ASP A 89 13.49 6.90 -0.26
C ASP A 89 12.28 7.55 -0.94
N GLY A 90 11.08 7.22 -0.43
CA GLY A 90 9.79 7.64 -1.00
C GLY A 90 8.93 8.42 -0.02
N LYS A 91 8.09 9.32 -0.53
CA LYS A 91 7.01 9.93 0.27
C LYS A 91 5.92 8.89 0.53
N ILE A 92 5.39 8.86 1.73
CA ILE A 92 4.18 8.11 2.11
C ILE A 92 3.29 8.99 2.98
N GLN A 93 2.00 8.69 3.03
CA GLN A 93 1.06 9.34 3.93
C GLN A 93 -0.03 8.36 4.35
N ALA A 94 -0.69 8.67 5.46
CA ALA A 94 -1.86 7.95 5.97
C ALA A 94 -2.91 8.94 6.47
N HIS A 95 -4.18 8.57 6.33
CA HIS A 95 -5.28 9.25 7.03
C HIS A 95 -5.52 8.55 8.37
N VAL A 96 -5.29 9.26 9.47
CA VAL A 96 -5.62 8.81 10.82
C VAL A 96 -7.02 9.34 11.14
N VAL A 97 -7.94 8.43 11.43
CA VAL A 97 -9.33 8.79 11.77
C VAL A 97 -9.59 8.42 13.22
N THR A 98 -9.98 9.42 14.02
CA THR A 98 -10.35 9.25 15.42
C THR A 98 -11.78 9.73 15.62
N VAL A 99 -12.53 9.02 16.45
CA VAL A 99 -13.93 9.37 16.78
C VAL A 99 -14.17 9.04 18.24
N SER A 100 -14.77 9.97 18.97
CA SER A 100 -15.20 9.72 20.35
C SER A 100 -16.44 8.84 20.34
N ARG A 101 -16.56 7.98 21.36
CA ARG A 101 -17.75 7.16 21.57
C ARG A 101 -18.93 7.99 22.07
#